data_AF-A0ABD0T6D6-F1
#
_entry.id   AF-A0ABD0T6D6-F1
#
_cell.length_a   1.000
_cell.length_b   1.000
_cell.length_c   1.000
_cell.angle_alpha   90.00
_cell.angle_beta   90.00
_cell.angle_gamma   90.00
#
_symmetry.space_group_name_H-M   'P 1'
#
loop_
_entity.id
_entity.type
_entity.pdbx_description
1 polymer ?
#
loop_
_entity_poly.entity_id
_entity_poly.type
_entity_poly.pdbx_seq_one_letter_code
_entity_poly.pdbx_strand_id
1 'polypeptide(L)'
;MISGPPALQRVHLSDNQWDCSDGGLDWLAMKDERSAARTRIVDYEQLMCHQQLYRGKPLHKVMDIIKTMRRTCPEPCTCTMTHVVSDAAGAVIPLITVNCAGKELDGPPGTLPPNTTTLRLEGNKINAIRSIVQNPQYKKLADLYLDNNSISAVKELEGSEWFTTFRVLSLRGNFLKQIPVYAFDKAFQVNNNIMHVFLGHNPWRCDCHFIPRFQGLLLKYKRVIRDLPDIRCSKSDDKTTSFVQISTMPLGNVCNSDMEMPISTINIVNLVLLTLIMLVLGRFLYDWRNFKATGKLPWLSSILP
;
A
#
# COMPACT_ATOMS: atom_id res chain seq x y z
N MET A 1 -57.69 39.22 -15.89
CA MET A 1 -56.61 38.36 -15.36
C MET A 1 -55.54 38.29 -16.43
N ILE A 2 -54.37 38.87 -16.18
CA ILE A 2 -53.23 38.70 -17.08
C ILE A 2 -52.69 37.31 -16.79
N SER A 3 -52.99 36.34 -17.67
CA SER A 3 -52.39 35.02 -17.58
C SER A 3 -50.89 35.18 -17.78
N GLY A 4 -50.10 34.78 -16.77
CA GLY A 4 -48.65 34.74 -16.89
C GLY A 4 -48.20 33.88 -18.09
N PRO A 5 -46.94 34.01 -18.52
CA PRO A 5 -46.43 33.24 -19.64
C PRO A 5 -46.62 31.72 -19.42
N PRO A 6 -46.87 30.96 -20.49
CA PRO A 6 -47.07 29.52 -20.39
C PRO A 6 -45.87 28.84 -19.73
N ALA A 7 -46.14 27.88 -18.84
CA ALA A 7 -45.10 27.15 -18.14
C ALA A 7 -44.31 26.27 -19.13
N LEU A 8 -42.97 26.31 -19.02
CA LEU A 8 -42.08 25.49 -19.83
C LEU A 8 -42.28 24.00 -19.52
N GLN A 9 -42.74 23.24 -20.52
CA GLN A 9 -43.06 21.81 -20.38
C GLN A 9 -41.91 20.88 -20.79
N ARG A 10 -41.33 21.11 -21.97
CA ARG A 10 -40.30 20.24 -22.58
C ARG A 10 -39.18 21.07 -23.20
N VAL A 11 -37.96 20.57 -23.10
CA VAL A 11 -36.74 21.18 -23.65
C VAL A 11 -35.91 20.10 -24.33
N HIS A 12 -35.32 20.46 -25.48
CA HIS A 12 -34.32 19.66 -26.17
C HIS A 12 -32.98 20.36 -26.03
N LEU A 13 -31.96 19.64 -25.57
CA LEU A 13 -30.63 20.14 -25.25
C LEU A 13 -29.51 19.31 -25.90
N SER A 14 -29.85 18.27 -26.67
CA SER A 14 -28.89 17.51 -27.48
C SER A 14 -28.17 18.42 -28.48
N ASP A 15 -27.05 17.93 -29.02
CA ASP A 15 -26.26 18.61 -30.07
C ASP A 15 -25.58 19.93 -29.66
N ASN A 16 -25.67 20.31 -28.38
CA ASN A 16 -24.90 21.41 -27.81
C ASN A 16 -23.49 20.96 -27.40
N GLN A 17 -22.53 21.88 -27.44
CA GLN A 17 -21.15 21.65 -27.03
C GLN A 17 -20.96 21.92 -25.53
N TRP A 18 -21.47 21.03 -24.69
CA TRP A 18 -21.43 21.20 -23.24
C TRP A 18 -20.00 21.13 -22.66
N ASP A 19 -19.62 22.16 -21.91
CA ASP A 19 -18.43 22.14 -21.07
C ASP A 19 -18.75 21.53 -19.70
N CYS A 20 -18.27 20.31 -19.49
CA CYS A 20 -18.46 19.56 -18.25
C CYS A 20 -17.32 19.76 -17.23
N SER A 21 -16.38 20.67 -17.49
CA SER A 21 -15.28 20.92 -16.55
C SER A 21 -15.67 21.85 -15.41
N ASP A 22 -16.61 22.77 -15.66
CA ASP A 22 -17.09 23.74 -14.69
C ASP A 22 -18.31 23.23 -13.91
N GLY A 23 -18.40 23.57 -12.63
CA GLY A 23 -19.50 23.20 -11.74
C GLY A 23 -20.85 23.83 -12.07
N GLY A 24 -20.93 24.65 -13.12
CA GLY A 24 -22.17 25.28 -13.56
C GLY A 24 -23.25 24.28 -14.01
N LEU A 25 -22.88 23.05 -14.33
CA LEU A 25 -23.80 22.00 -14.78
C LEU A 25 -24.18 20.98 -13.69
N ASP A 26 -23.88 21.26 -12.42
CA ASP A 26 -24.17 20.37 -11.28
C ASP A 26 -25.68 20.01 -11.15
N TRP A 27 -26.57 20.84 -11.70
CA TRP A 27 -28.01 20.62 -11.75
C TRP A 27 -28.44 19.53 -12.75
N LEU A 28 -27.58 19.22 -13.73
CA LEU A 28 -27.73 18.11 -14.67
C LEU A 28 -27.14 16.80 -14.15
N ALA A 29 -26.50 16.78 -12.98
CA ALA A 29 -26.17 15.53 -12.30
C ALA A 29 -27.44 14.70 -12.04
N MET A 30 -27.34 13.37 -12.04
CA MET A 30 -28.44 12.45 -11.70
C MET A 30 -28.92 12.70 -10.26
N LYS A 31 -29.72 13.73 -10.06
CA LYS A 31 -30.29 14.09 -8.76
C LYS A 31 -31.73 13.65 -8.77
N ASP A 32 -31.99 12.41 -8.36
CA ASP A 32 -33.34 11.86 -8.22
C ASP A 32 -34.05 11.70 -9.60
N GLU A 33 -34.75 10.58 -9.81
CA GLU A 33 -35.49 10.36 -11.06
C GLU A 33 -36.56 11.44 -11.31
N ARG A 34 -36.94 12.15 -10.24
CA ARG A 34 -37.95 13.21 -10.22
C ARG A 34 -37.39 14.63 -10.37
N SER A 35 -36.09 14.81 -10.65
CA SER A 35 -35.56 16.17 -10.88
C SER A 35 -36.27 16.88 -12.04
N ALA A 36 -36.46 18.20 -11.89
CA ALA A 36 -37.01 19.05 -12.94
C ALA A 36 -36.21 18.97 -14.25
N ALA A 37 -34.89 18.76 -14.15
CA ALA A 37 -34.02 18.55 -15.31
C ALA A 37 -34.38 17.26 -16.06
N ARG A 38 -34.43 16.12 -15.37
CA ARG A 38 -34.70 14.81 -15.99
C ARG A 38 -36.13 14.67 -16.52
N THR A 39 -37.09 15.37 -15.90
CA THR A 39 -38.51 15.32 -16.30
C THR A 39 -38.85 16.28 -17.45
N ARG A 40 -38.11 17.39 -17.61
CA ARG A 40 -38.38 18.40 -18.65
C ARG A 40 -37.46 18.30 -19.85
N ILE A 41 -36.26 17.74 -19.71
CA ILE A 41 -35.32 17.55 -20.82
C ILE A 41 -35.63 16.21 -21.50
N VAL A 42 -36.12 16.26 -22.73
CA VAL A 42 -36.61 15.08 -23.45
C VAL A 42 -35.45 14.15 -23.86
N ASP A 43 -34.33 14.75 -24.22
CA ASP A 43 -33.11 14.12 -24.74
C ASP A 43 -32.00 14.04 -23.68
N TYR A 44 -32.36 13.99 -22.40
CA TYR A 44 -31.43 14.05 -21.26
C TYR A 44 -30.31 13.00 -21.31
N GLU A 45 -30.63 11.77 -21.74
CA GLU A 45 -29.69 10.66 -21.86
C GLU A 45 -28.70 10.83 -23.04
N GLN A 46 -29.02 11.71 -23.99
CA GLN A 46 -28.21 11.98 -25.19
C GLN A 46 -27.23 13.16 -24.99
N LEU A 47 -27.27 13.83 -23.84
CA LEU A 47 -26.37 14.94 -23.55
C LEU A 47 -24.93 14.43 -23.37
N MET A 48 -24.00 15.00 -24.13
CA MET A 48 -22.60 14.58 -24.17
C MET A 48 -21.66 15.75 -23.87
N CYS A 49 -20.59 15.46 -23.14
CA CYS A 49 -19.52 16.42 -22.87
C CYS A 49 -18.60 16.60 -24.10
N HIS A 50 -18.20 17.84 -24.36
CA HIS A 50 -17.28 18.18 -25.47
C HIS A 50 -15.84 18.51 -25.03
N GLN A 51 -15.63 18.88 -23.76
CA GLN A 51 -14.33 19.26 -23.22
C GLN A 51 -13.32 18.08 -23.20
N GLN A 52 -12.02 18.39 -23.31
CA GLN A 52 -10.97 17.39 -23.58
C GLN A 52 -10.99 16.15 -22.65
N LEU A 53 -11.07 16.34 -21.33
CA LEU A 53 -11.05 15.23 -20.36
C LEU A 53 -12.31 14.33 -20.43
N TYR A 54 -13.45 14.90 -20.83
CA TYR A 54 -14.77 14.26 -20.78
C TYR A 54 -15.36 14.01 -22.17
N ARG A 55 -14.59 14.23 -23.23
CA ARG A 55 -15.10 14.25 -24.60
C ARG A 55 -15.81 12.94 -24.95
N GLY A 56 -17.06 13.06 -25.41
CA GLY A 56 -17.89 11.93 -25.79
C GLY A 56 -18.34 11.07 -24.60
N LYS A 57 -18.30 11.60 -23.36
CA LYS A 57 -18.89 10.94 -22.19
C LYS A 57 -20.30 11.50 -21.90
N PRO A 58 -21.22 10.65 -21.40
CA PRO A 58 -22.56 11.11 -21.01
C PRO A 58 -22.47 12.17 -19.91
N LEU A 59 -23.08 13.33 -20.16
CA LEU A 59 -22.99 14.51 -19.30
C LEU A 59 -23.49 14.22 -17.89
N HIS A 60 -24.65 13.58 -17.77
CA HIS A 60 -25.26 13.28 -16.48
C HIS A 60 -24.37 12.38 -15.59
N LYS A 61 -23.63 11.43 -16.19
CA LYS A 61 -22.70 10.56 -15.45
C LYS A 61 -21.49 11.35 -14.96
N VAL A 62 -20.92 12.19 -15.82
CA VAL A 62 -19.77 13.03 -15.45
C VAL A 62 -20.15 14.00 -14.33
N MET A 63 -21.31 14.65 -14.44
CA MET A 63 -21.81 15.57 -13.41
C MET A 63 -22.08 14.87 -12.07
N ASP A 64 -22.62 13.65 -12.09
CA ASP A 64 -22.84 12.88 -10.86
C ASP A 64 -21.52 12.53 -10.16
N ILE A 65 -20.50 12.14 -10.93
CA ILE A 65 -19.16 11.87 -10.39
C ILE A 65 -18.55 13.16 -9.81
N ILE A 66 -18.58 14.29 -10.54
CA ILE A 66 -18.02 15.58 -10.08
C ILE A 66 -18.68 16.00 -8.77
N LYS A 67 -20.00 15.93 -8.72
CA LYS A 67 -20.78 16.30 -7.53
C LYS A 67 -20.49 15.39 -6.34
N THR A 68 -20.40 14.08 -6.57
CA THR A 68 -20.07 13.12 -5.51
C THR A 68 -18.65 13.36 -5.00
N MET A 69 -17.68 13.56 -5.90
CA MET A 69 -16.29 13.88 -5.55
C MET A 69 -16.20 15.16 -4.72
N ARG A 70 -16.87 16.25 -5.12
CA ARG A 70 -16.88 17.51 -4.35
C ARG A 70 -17.46 17.34 -2.95
N ARG A 71 -18.52 16.54 -2.80
CA ARG A 71 -19.19 16.31 -1.50
C ARG A 71 -18.42 15.40 -0.56
N THR A 72 -17.64 14.48 -1.10
CA THR A 72 -16.91 13.46 -0.33
C THR A 72 -15.42 13.75 -0.22
N CYS A 73 -14.96 14.86 -0.82
CA CYS A 73 -13.59 15.31 -0.69
C CYS A 73 -13.31 15.68 0.77
N PRO A 74 -12.29 15.08 1.40
CA PRO A 74 -11.96 15.40 2.78
C PRO A 74 -11.37 16.80 2.88
N GLU A 75 -11.87 17.63 3.80
CA GLU A 75 -11.20 18.87 4.18
C GLU A 75 -9.98 18.54 5.06
N PRO A 76 -8.82 19.22 4.89
CA PRO A 76 -8.53 20.39 4.04
C PRO A 76 -7.87 20.01 2.69
N CYS A 77 -8.19 18.86 2.12
CA CYS A 77 -7.58 18.34 0.90
C CYS A 77 -8.27 18.87 -0.36
N THR A 78 -7.59 18.77 -1.50
CA THR A 78 -8.16 19.10 -2.82
C THR A 78 -8.33 17.83 -3.65
N CYS A 79 -9.47 17.69 -4.32
CA CYS A 79 -9.79 16.52 -5.14
C CYS A 79 -9.95 16.92 -6.60
N THR A 80 -9.28 16.19 -7.50
CA THR A 80 -9.30 16.47 -8.94
C THR A 80 -9.40 15.19 -9.76
N MET A 81 -10.10 15.25 -10.89
CA MET A 81 -10.09 14.17 -11.88
C MET A 81 -8.92 14.37 -12.84
N THR A 82 -8.05 13.38 -12.94
CA THR A 82 -6.89 13.44 -13.85
C THR A 82 -7.19 12.77 -15.17
N HIS A 83 -7.95 11.67 -15.16
CA HIS A 83 -8.34 10.93 -16.35
C HIS A 83 -9.76 10.37 -16.21
N VAL A 84 -10.43 10.15 -17.34
CA VAL A 84 -11.73 9.47 -17.40
C VAL A 84 -11.69 8.46 -18.53
N VAL A 85 -11.85 7.18 -18.17
CA VAL A 85 -11.89 6.08 -19.14
C VAL A 85 -13.30 5.51 -19.23
N SER A 86 -13.60 4.84 -20.34
CA SER A 86 -14.81 4.03 -20.46
C SER A 86 -14.42 2.57 -20.50
N ASP A 87 -15.14 1.73 -19.74
CA ASP A 87 -14.97 0.29 -19.87
C ASP A 87 -15.69 -0.26 -21.10
N ALA A 88 -15.53 -1.57 -21.35
CA ALA A 88 -16.18 -2.27 -22.47
C ALA A 88 -17.72 -2.26 -22.38
N ALA A 89 -18.29 -2.04 -21.20
CA ALA A 89 -19.74 -1.94 -20.96
C ALA A 89 -20.25 -0.49 -21.07
N GLY A 90 -19.38 0.49 -21.36
CA GLY A 90 -19.74 1.91 -21.45
C GLY A 90 -19.92 2.60 -20.10
N ALA A 91 -19.46 2.00 -19.00
CA ALA A 91 -19.36 2.67 -17.71
C ALA A 91 -18.22 3.69 -17.72
N VAL A 92 -18.46 4.83 -17.06
CA VAL A 92 -17.48 5.93 -16.97
C VAL A 92 -16.66 5.74 -15.69
N ILE A 93 -15.36 5.47 -15.82
CA ILE A 93 -14.45 5.23 -14.71
C ILE A 93 -13.53 6.45 -14.55
N PRO A 94 -13.70 7.24 -13.49
CA PRO A 94 -12.83 8.38 -13.20
C PRO A 94 -11.58 7.93 -12.46
N LEU A 95 -10.44 8.55 -12.76
CA LEU A 95 -9.24 8.50 -11.94
C LEU A 95 -9.19 9.78 -11.11
N ILE A 96 -9.43 9.64 -9.80
CA ILE A 96 -9.45 10.75 -8.86
C ILE A 96 -8.14 10.79 -8.08
N THR A 97 -7.56 11.98 -8.03
CA THR A 97 -6.42 12.33 -7.19
C THR A 97 -6.90 13.16 -6.01
N VAL A 98 -6.59 12.72 -4.80
CA VAL A 98 -6.83 13.46 -3.55
C VAL A 98 -5.49 13.98 -3.05
N ASN A 99 -5.36 15.30 -3.00
CA ASN A 99 -4.16 16.01 -2.59
C ASN A 99 -4.32 16.63 -1.20
N CYS A 100 -3.69 16.00 -0.23
CA CYS A 100 -3.62 16.40 1.17
C CYS A 100 -2.19 16.79 1.58
N ALA A 101 -1.32 17.12 0.61
CA ALA A 101 0.08 17.44 0.90
C ALA A 101 0.21 18.77 1.68
N GLY A 102 1.10 18.81 2.67
CA GLY A 102 1.41 20.02 3.45
C GLY A 102 0.24 20.56 4.27
N LYS A 103 -0.68 19.69 4.72
CA LYS A 103 -1.88 20.05 5.45
C LYS A 103 -1.77 19.86 6.96
N GLU A 104 -0.56 19.60 7.45
CA GLU A 104 -0.25 19.35 8.86
C GLU A 104 -1.05 18.21 9.50
N LEU A 105 -1.45 17.22 8.72
CA LEU A 105 -2.29 16.12 9.19
C LEU A 105 -1.51 15.17 10.11
N ASP A 106 -2.09 14.83 11.26
CA ASP A 106 -1.55 13.80 12.16
C ASP A 106 -1.87 12.37 11.70
N GLY A 107 -2.84 12.24 10.79
CA GLY A 107 -3.27 10.97 10.22
C GLY A 107 -3.94 11.15 8.86
N PRO A 108 -4.11 10.06 8.09
CA PRO A 108 -4.76 10.13 6.78
C PRO A 108 -6.29 10.39 6.94
N PRO A 109 -6.95 10.99 5.94
CA PRO A 109 -8.37 11.38 6.03
C PRO A 109 -9.30 10.16 6.07
N GLY A 110 -10.21 10.08 7.04
CA GLY A 110 -11.04 8.89 7.27
C GLY A 110 -11.92 8.47 6.08
N THR A 111 -12.30 9.41 5.22
CA THR A 111 -13.12 9.16 4.02
C THR A 111 -12.44 9.71 2.78
N LEU A 112 -12.60 9.01 1.66
CA LEU A 112 -12.17 9.46 0.34
C LEU A 112 -13.34 9.42 -0.64
N PRO A 113 -13.30 10.22 -1.71
CA PRO A 113 -14.19 10.02 -2.85
C PRO A 113 -14.11 8.60 -3.41
N PRO A 114 -15.23 8.04 -3.88
CA PRO A 114 -15.22 6.75 -4.57
C PRO A 114 -14.33 6.83 -5.81
N ASN A 115 -13.65 5.74 -6.15
CA ASN A 115 -12.71 5.66 -7.28
C ASN A 115 -11.49 6.60 -7.15
N THR A 116 -11.13 6.99 -5.93
CA THR A 116 -9.81 7.57 -5.67
C THR A 116 -8.73 6.55 -5.99
N THR A 117 -7.83 6.91 -6.92
CA THR A 117 -6.70 6.07 -7.34
C THR A 117 -5.37 6.59 -6.82
N THR A 118 -5.27 7.90 -6.57
CA THR A 118 -4.05 8.55 -6.11
C THR A 118 -4.31 9.33 -4.84
N LEU A 119 -3.53 9.05 -3.79
CA LEU A 119 -3.55 9.79 -2.54
C LEU A 119 -2.17 10.39 -2.26
N ARG A 120 -2.15 11.71 -2.09
CA ARG A 120 -0.97 12.51 -1.81
C ARG A 120 -1.02 13.05 -0.40
N LEU A 121 -0.11 12.59 0.46
CA LEU A 121 -0.02 12.93 1.89
C LEU A 121 1.38 13.45 2.26
N GLU A 122 2.14 13.95 1.29
CA GLU A 122 3.50 14.44 1.50
C GLU A 122 3.56 15.61 2.49
N GLY A 123 4.60 15.69 3.32
CA GLY A 123 4.82 16.85 4.20
C GLY A 123 3.78 17.00 5.32
N ASN A 124 3.31 15.89 5.88
CA ASN A 124 2.40 15.87 7.02
C ASN A 124 3.09 15.30 8.28
N LYS A 125 2.34 15.04 9.35
CA LYS A 125 2.83 14.55 10.65
C LYS A 125 2.45 13.09 10.90
N ILE A 126 2.14 12.33 9.83
CA ILE A 126 1.67 10.94 9.93
C ILE A 126 2.80 10.06 10.44
N ASN A 127 2.55 9.29 11.50
CA ASN A 127 3.58 8.48 12.17
C ASN A 127 3.39 6.96 12.01
N ALA A 128 2.24 6.52 11.51
CA ALA A 128 1.92 5.10 11.37
C ALA A 128 1.13 4.83 10.09
N ILE A 129 1.44 3.71 9.42
CA ILE A 129 0.74 3.29 8.19
C ILE A 129 -0.52 2.48 8.45
N ARG A 130 -0.75 2.08 9.71
CA ARG A 130 -1.84 1.18 10.12
C ARG A 130 -3.23 1.65 9.66
N SER A 131 -3.53 2.93 9.81
CA SER A 131 -4.82 3.51 9.41
C SER A 131 -5.06 3.43 7.89
N ILE A 132 -3.98 3.48 7.10
CA ILE A 132 -4.04 3.34 5.64
C ILE A 132 -4.32 1.89 5.24
N VAL A 133 -3.70 0.93 5.94
CA VAL A 133 -3.91 -0.49 5.63
C VAL A 133 -5.30 -0.98 6.06
N GLN A 134 -5.79 -0.50 7.20
CA GLN A 134 -7.02 -1.01 7.81
C GLN A 134 -8.29 -0.38 7.25
N ASN A 135 -8.20 0.84 6.70
CA ASN A 135 -9.38 1.51 6.17
C ASN A 135 -9.72 0.99 4.76
N PRO A 136 -10.92 0.39 4.58
CA PRO A 136 -11.32 -0.22 3.30
C PRO A 136 -11.41 0.77 2.14
N GLN A 137 -11.54 2.07 2.42
CA GLN A 137 -11.57 3.13 1.40
C GLN A 137 -10.25 3.22 0.62
N TYR A 138 -9.13 2.83 1.23
CA TYR A 138 -7.82 2.89 0.58
C TYR A 138 -7.48 1.66 -0.26
N LYS A 139 -8.29 0.59 -0.21
CA LYS A 139 -8.03 -0.66 -0.94
C LYS A 139 -7.88 -0.48 -2.45
N LYS A 140 -8.52 0.54 -3.01
CA LYS A 140 -8.49 0.85 -4.46
C LYS A 140 -7.39 1.82 -4.86
N LEU A 141 -6.58 2.32 -3.91
CA LEU A 141 -5.48 3.21 -4.24
C LEU A 141 -4.43 2.46 -5.07
N ALA A 142 -4.06 3.05 -6.21
CA ALA A 142 -2.92 2.60 -6.99
C ALA A 142 -1.65 3.33 -6.53
N ASP A 143 -1.76 4.62 -6.25
CA ASP A 143 -0.61 5.48 -5.95
C ASP A 143 -0.76 6.10 -4.56
N LEU A 144 0.24 5.90 -3.72
CA LEU A 144 0.31 6.45 -2.37
C LEU A 144 1.65 7.16 -2.15
N TYR A 145 1.58 8.46 -1.88
CA TYR A 145 2.74 9.29 -1.56
C TYR A 145 2.69 9.71 -0.10
N LEU A 146 3.68 9.26 0.68
CA LEU A 146 3.81 9.52 2.12
C LEU A 146 5.15 10.22 2.44
N ASP A 147 5.71 10.94 1.48
CA ASP A 147 7.02 11.56 1.62
C ASP A 147 7.05 12.58 2.76
N ASN A 148 8.20 12.72 3.43
CA ASN A 148 8.42 13.72 4.47
C ASN A 148 7.33 13.69 5.55
N ASN A 149 7.08 12.50 6.09
CA ASN A 149 6.21 12.27 7.24
C ASN A 149 7.03 11.74 8.43
N SER A 150 6.36 11.31 9.49
CA SER A 150 6.96 10.80 10.71
C SER A 150 6.92 9.26 10.85
N ILE A 151 6.81 8.52 9.73
CA ILE A 151 6.60 7.07 9.76
C ILE A 151 7.87 6.35 10.18
N SER A 152 7.81 5.57 11.27
CA SER A 152 8.97 4.82 11.79
C SER A 152 8.90 3.31 11.54
N ALA A 153 7.73 2.78 11.17
CA ALA A 153 7.52 1.37 10.88
C ALA A 153 6.43 1.16 9.82
N VAL A 154 6.56 0.09 9.05
CA VAL A 154 5.61 -0.32 8.00
C VAL A 154 5.30 -1.82 8.05
N LYS A 155 5.33 -2.40 9.25
CA LYS A 155 5.09 -3.84 9.43
C LYS A 155 3.67 -4.22 9.02
N GLU A 156 2.72 -3.31 9.20
CA GLU A 156 1.30 -3.47 8.88
C GLU A 156 1.03 -3.66 7.39
N LEU A 157 1.99 -3.33 6.50
CA LEU A 157 1.88 -3.67 5.09
C LEU A 157 1.89 -5.20 4.86
N GLU A 158 2.54 -5.95 5.74
CA GLU A 158 2.60 -7.41 5.66
C GLU A 158 1.20 -8.01 5.76
N GLY A 159 0.80 -8.76 4.72
CA GLY A 159 -0.51 -9.39 4.64
C GLY A 159 -1.65 -8.48 4.17
N SER A 160 -1.38 -7.21 3.87
CA SER A 160 -2.37 -6.31 3.27
C SER A 160 -2.61 -6.64 1.80
N GLU A 161 -3.89 -6.72 1.39
CA GLU A 161 -4.30 -6.86 -0.03
C GLU A 161 -3.77 -5.71 -0.89
N TRP A 162 -3.74 -4.50 -0.33
CA TRP A 162 -3.26 -3.31 -1.02
C TRP A 162 -1.77 -3.43 -1.39
N PHE A 163 -0.98 -4.02 -0.48
CA PHE A 163 0.47 -4.14 -0.67
C PHE A 163 0.84 -5.05 -1.85
N THR A 164 -0.09 -5.91 -2.30
CA THR A 164 0.09 -6.75 -3.50
C THR A 164 -0.48 -6.17 -4.78
N THR A 165 -1.10 -4.99 -4.74
CA THR A 165 -1.83 -4.41 -5.89
C THR A 165 -1.45 -2.97 -6.24
N PHE A 166 -0.71 -2.28 -5.38
CA PHE A 166 -0.27 -0.90 -5.60
C PHE A 166 0.60 -0.73 -6.86
N ARG A 167 0.58 0.47 -7.43
CA ARG A 167 1.41 0.89 -8.56
C ARG A 167 2.58 1.76 -8.12
N VAL A 168 2.32 2.74 -7.23
CA VAL A 168 3.35 3.61 -6.67
C VAL A 168 3.25 3.66 -5.16
N LEU A 169 4.38 3.47 -4.48
CA LEU A 169 4.53 3.69 -3.04
C LEU A 169 5.77 4.56 -2.79
N SER A 170 5.56 5.74 -2.22
CA SER A 170 6.63 6.65 -1.84
C SER A 170 6.67 6.82 -0.33
N LEU A 171 7.80 6.45 0.29
CA LEU A 171 8.07 6.56 1.73
C LEU A 171 9.34 7.40 1.98
N ARG A 172 9.71 8.27 1.04
CA ARG A 172 10.95 9.05 1.13
C ARG A 172 10.92 10.00 2.32
N GLY A 173 12.06 10.23 2.97
CA GLY A 173 12.14 11.28 4.00
C GLY A 173 11.34 10.97 5.27
N ASN A 174 11.14 9.69 5.60
CA ASN A 174 10.52 9.25 6.83
C ASN A 174 11.59 8.81 7.85
N PHE A 175 11.18 8.16 8.95
CA PHE A 175 12.06 7.69 10.02
C PHE A 175 12.24 6.17 10.01
N LEU A 176 12.15 5.54 8.83
CA LEU A 176 12.31 4.10 8.69
C LEU A 176 13.77 3.70 8.95
N LYS A 177 13.96 2.87 9.96
CA LYS A 177 15.27 2.25 10.24
C LYS A 177 15.41 0.87 9.58
N GLN A 178 14.29 0.20 9.34
CA GLN A 178 14.23 -1.12 8.73
C GLN A 178 12.85 -1.35 8.11
N ILE A 179 12.78 -2.30 7.18
CA ILE A 179 11.52 -2.81 6.62
C ILE A 179 11.46 -4.34 6.81
N PRO A 180 10.25 -4.93 6.86
CA PRO A 180 10.09 -6.38 6.78
C PRO A 180 10.49 -6.86 5.37
N VAL A 181 11.78 -7.11 5.16
CA VAL A 181 12.37 -7.43 3.84
C VAL A 181 11.64 -8.57 3.14
N TYR A 182 11.29 -9.64 3.89
CA TYR A 182 10.56 -10.78 3.35
C TYR A 182 9.15 -10.41 2.85
N ALA A 183 8.44 -9.54 3.59
CA ALA A 183 7.10 -9.10 3.19
C ALA A 183 7.17 -8.26 1.90
N PHE A 184 8.16 -7.36 1.80
CA PHE A 184 8.41 -6.58 0.58
C PHE A 184 8.76 -7.48 -0.61
N ASP A 185 9.66 -8.45 -0.43
CA ASP A 185 10.04 -9.41 -1.48
C ASP A 185 8.83 -10.18 -2.02
N LYS A 186 8.03 -10.74 -1.10
CA LYS A 186 6.81 -11.48 -1.44
C LYS A 186 5.80 -10.60 -2.16
N ALA A 187 5.56 -9.39 -1.66
CA ALA A 187 4.60 -8.45 -2.27
C ALA A 187 5.03 -8.04 -3.68
N PHE A 188 6.30 -7.70 -3.87
CA PHE A 188 6.83 -7.26 -5.17
C PHE A 188 6.88 -8.40 -6.18
N GLN A 189 7.05 -9.65 -5.72
CA GLN A 189 7.05 -10.82 -6.59
C GLN A 189 5.67 -11.09 -7.21
N VAL A 190 4.58 -10.88 -6.47
CA VAL A 190 3.22 -11.17 -6.93
C VAL A 190 2.51 -9.96 -7.56
N ASN A 191 3.00 -8.75 -7.31
CA ASN A 191 2.37 -7.52 -7.78
C ASN A 191 2.78 -7.19 -9.23
N ASN A 192 1.89 -7.47 -10.18
CA ASN A 192 2.10 -7.16 -11.60
C ASN A 192 1.87 -5.68 -11.97
N ASN A 193 1.33 -4.87 -11.06
CA ASN A 193 1.02 -3.46 -11.30
C ASN A 193 2.13 -2.52 -10.81
N ILE A 194 3.12 -3.04 -10.09
CA ILE A 194 4.16 -2.24 -9.45
C ILE A 194 5.01 -1.50 -10.49
N MET A 195 5.10 -0.18 -10.33
CA MET A 195 5.86 0.70 -11.21
C MET A 195 7.02 1.34 -10.47
N HIS A 196 6.74 2.05 -9.36
CA HIS A 196 7.73 2.84 -8.65
C HIS A 196 7.63 2.67 -7.14
N VAL A 197 8.80 2.50 -6.51
CA VAL A 197 8.96 2.52 -5.07
C VAL A 197 10.08 3.51 -4.72
N PHE A 198 9.84 4.31 -3.70
CA PHE A 198 10.81 5.28 -3.18
C PHE A 198 11.04 5.08 -1.68
N LEU A 199 12.30 4.87 -1.30
CA LEU A 199 12.73 4.53 0.07
C LEU A 199 13.90 5.40 0.56
N GLY A 200 14.38 6.32 -0.27
CA GLY A 200 15.52 7.17 0.01
C GLY A 200 15.27 8.11 1.19
N HIS A 201 16.35 8.73 1.67
CA HIS A 201 16.30 9.74 2.74
C HIS A 201 15.64 9.23 4.04
N ASN A 202 15.75 7.93 4.33
CA ASN A 202 15.37 7.35 5.61
C ASN A 202 16.62 6.99 6.42
N PRO A 203 16.58 7.02 7.75
CA PRO A 203 17.70 6.68 8.62
C PRO A 203 17.91 5.16 8.71
N TRP A 204 18.26 4.52 7.59
CA TRP A 204 18.41 3.06 7.52
C TRP A 204 19.46 2.54 8.50
N ARG A 205 19.10 1.50 9.25
CA ARG A 205 20.00 0.74 10.10
C ARG A 205 20.99 -0.01 9.19
N CYS A 206 22.28 0.00 9.51
CA CYS A 206 23.29 -0.70 8.73
C CYS A 206 24.13 -1.63 9.61
N ASP A 207 23.57 -2.80 9.90
CA ASP A 207 24.22 -3.87 10.66
C ASP A 207 24.22 -5.19 9.87
N CYS A 208 25.00 -6.16 10.37
CA CYS A 208 25.22 -7.43 9.69
C CYS A 208 23.96 -8.32 9.59
N HIS A 209 22.95 -8.11 10.43
CA HIS A 209 21.71 -8.90 10.36
C HIS A 209 20.75 -8.37 9.28
N PHE A 210 20.62 -7.06 9.16
CA PHE A 210 19.66 -6.42 8.27
C PHE A 210 20.18 -6.22 6.85
N ILE A 211 21.43 -5.75 6.69
CA ILE A 211 21.96 -5.31 5.40
C ILE A 211 22.01 -6.39 4.33
N PRO A 212 22.48 -7.62 4.59
CA PRO A 212 22.58 -8.63 3.53
C PRO A 212 21.23 -8.89 2.85
N ARG A 213 20.14 -8.92 3.62
CA ARG A 213 18.79 -9.15 3.09
C ARG A 213 18.25 -7.91 2.40
N PHE A 214 18.40 -6.75 3.04
CA PHE A 214 17.88 -5.49 2.49
C PHE A 214 18.59 -5.12 1.19
N GLN A 215 19.92 -5.19 1.15
CA GLN A 215 20.72 -4.98 -0.06
C GLN A 215 20.31 -5.95 -1.19
N GLY A 216 20.09 -7.23 -0.86
CA GLY A 216 19.59 -8.22 -1.80
C GLY A 216 18.25 -7.82 -2.43
N LEU A 217 17.29 -7.35 -1.62
CA LEU A 217 16.01 -6.83 -2.10
C LEU A 217 16.20 -5.62 -3.03
N LEU A 218 17.01 -4.64 -2.62
CA LEU A 218 17.26 -3.42 -3.41
C LEU A 218 17.83 -3.78 -4.79
N LEU A 219 18.81 -4.68 -4.84
CA LEU A 219 19.45 -5.09 -6.10
C LEU A 219 18.53 -5.93 -6.99
N LYS A 220 17.72 -6.82 -6.39
CA LYS A 220 16.71 -7.63 -7.09
C LYS A 220 15.67 -6.75 -7.77
N TYR A 221 15.20 -5.69 -7.10
CA TYR A 221 14.15 -4.79 -7.59
C TYR A 221 14.64 -3.42 -8.04
N LYS A 222 15.90 -3.31 -8.46
CA LYS A 222 16.55 -2.03 -8.84
C LYS A 222 15.87 -1.21 -9.94
N ARG A 223 14.98 -1.82 -10.72
CA ARG A 223 14.20 -1.12 -11.77
C ARG A 223 12.95 -0.45 -11.23
N VAL A 224 12.35 -1.06 -10.20
CA VAL A 224 11.14 -0.61 -9.51
C VAL A 224 11.49 0.44 -8.47
N ILE A 225 12.54 0.19 -7.68
CA ILE A 225 13.05 1.15 -6.70
C ILE A 225 13.79 2.23 -7.49
N ARG A 226 13.28 3.47 -7.48
CA ARG A 226 13.79 4.52 -8.39
C ARG A 226 14.88 5.39 -7.78
N ASP A 227 14.99 5.40 -6.46
CA ASP A 227 15.88 6.26 -5.68
C ASP A 227 16.98 5.47 -4.93
N LEU A 228 17.48 4.37 -5.50
CA LEU A 228 18.60 3.60 -4.92
C LEU A 228 19.79 4.45 -4.44
N PRO A 229 20.24 5.49 -5.18
CA PRO A 229 21.36 6.34 -4.73
C PRO A 229 21.11 7.07 -3.41
N ASP A 230 19.86 7.25 -3.03
CA ASP A 230 19.42 7.97 -1.83
C ASP A 230 19.10 7.02 -0.66
N ILE A 231 19.18 5.70 -0.88
CA ILE A 231 19.03 4.67 0.14
C ILE A 231 20.40 4.44 0.78
N ARG A 232 20.65 5.20 1.85
CA ARG A 232 21.93 5.28 2.56
C ARG A 232 21.78 4.92 4.02
N CYS A 233 22.86 4.44 4.60
CA CYS A 233 22.95 4.21 6.04
C CYS A 233 22.72 5.49 6.82
N SER A 234 22.07 5.35 7.98
CA SER A 234 21.98 6.41 8.98
C SER A 234 23.37 6.82 9.49
N LYS A 235 23.40 7.97 10.16
CA LYS A 235 24.61 8.43 10.85
C LYS A 235 25.05 7.38 11.87
N SER A 236 26.32 6.99 11.80
CA SER A 236 26.98 6.04 12.69
C SER A 236 28.27 6.67 13.23
N ASP A 237 28.69 6.27 14.42
CA ASP A 237 30.00 6.68 14.97
C ASP A 237 31.15 6.06 14.17
N ASP A 238 30.89 4.91 13.54
CA ASP A 238 31.79 4.31 12.58
C ASP A 238 31.73 5.05 11.24
N LYS A 239 32.83 5.74 10.91
CA LYS A 239 32.99 6.49 9.67
C LYS A 239 32.85 5.62 8.42
N THR A 240 33.08 4.30 8.53
CA THR A 240 33.01 3.38 7.38
C THR A 240 31.57 3.03 6.99
N THR A 241 30.60 3.25 7.88
CA THR A 241 29.18 2.90 7.68
C THR A 241 28.27 4.12 7.65
N SER A 242 28.73 5.29 8.10
CA SER A 242 27.92 6.51 8.11
C SER A 242 27.63 7.03 6.69
N PHE A 243 26.35 7.19 6.34
CA PHE A 243 25.87 7.76 5.05
C PHE A 243 26.30 7.02 3.77
N VAL A 244 26.79 5.79 3.91
CA VAL A 244 27.17 4.96 2.77
C VAL A 244 25.92 4.45 2.05
N GLN A 245 25.97 4.44 0.72
CA GLN A 245 24.90 3.90 -0.12
C GLN A 245 24.82 2.37 0.03
N ILE A 246 23.65 1.88 0.42
CA ILE A 246 23.47 0.45 0.78
C ILE A 246 23.66 -0.44 -0.45
N SER A 247 23.23 -0.02 -1.64
CA SER A 247 23.30 -0.88 -2.83
C SER A 247 24.72 -1.11 -3.37
N THR A 248 25.69 -0.28 -3.01
CA THR A 248 27.08 -0.35 -3.51
C THR A 248 28.09 -0.69 -2.42
N MET A 249 27.66 -0.75 -1.17
CA MET A 249 28.56 -1.04 -0.05
C MET A 249 29.00 -2.51 -0.05
N PRO A 250 30.31 -2.81 0.11
CA PRO A 250 30.76 -4.18 0.29
C PRO A 250 30.28 -4.73 1.64
N LEU A 251 29.77 -5.96 1.62
CA LEU A 251 29.23 -6.61 2.82
C LEU A 251 30.28 -6.78 3.93
N GLY A 252 31.55 -6.92 3.57
CA GLY A 252 32.66 -7.01 4.53
C GLY A 252 32.79 -5.79 5.45
N ASN A 253 32.43 -4.59 4.99
CA ASN A 253 32.51 -3.37 5.81
C ASN A 253 31.49 -3.35 6.97
N VAL A 254 30.40 -4.11 6.87
CA VAL A 254 29.36 -4.20 7.92
C VAL A 254 29.38 -5.55 8.65
N CYS A 255 29.77 -6.61 7.94
CA CYS A 255 29.98 -7.93 8.49
C CYS A 255 31.48 -8.23 8.56
N ASN A 256 32.19 -7.54 9.46
CA ASN A 256 33.54 -7.98 9.84
C ASN A 256 33.40 -9.21 10.74
N SER A 257 34.12 -10.27 10.40
CA SER A 257 34.15 -11.57 11.06
C SER A 257 34.75 -11.58 12.47
N ASP A 258 34.99 -10.41 13.07
CA ASP A 258 35.49 -10.28 14.45
C ASP A 258 34.36 -10.25 15.48
N MET A 259 33.10 -10.37 15.02
CA MET A 259 31.98 -10.62 15.91
C MET A 259 31.97 -12.11 16.24
N GLU A 260 32.62 -12.47 17.35
CA GLU A 260 32.35 -13.74 18.04
C GLU A 260 30.84 -13.96 18.02
N MET A 261 30.34 -14.92 17.25
CA MET A 261 28.94 -15.29 17.33
C MET A 261 28.74 -15.80 18.75
N PRO A 262 28.06 -15.08 19.67
CA PRO A 262 27.73 -15.68 20.95
C PRO A 262 26.90 -16.90 20.59
N ILE A 263 27.34 -18.08 21.04
CA ILE A 263 26.66 -19.34 20.78
C ILE A 263 25.18 -19.13 21.13
N SER A 264 24.32 -19.09 20.11
CA SER A 264 22.91 -18.79 20.29
C SER A 264 22.33 -19.73 21.34
N THR A 265 21.51 -19.23 22.25
CA THR A 265 20.82 -20.06 23.25
C THR A 265 20.06 -21.22 22.60
N ILE A 266 19.62 -21.04 21.34
CA ILE A 266 19.00 -22.08 20.51
C ILE A 266 19.99 -23.21 20.18
N ASN A 267 21.27 -22.93 19.93
CA ASN A 267 22.28 -23.95 19.68
C ASN A 267 22.55 -24.79 20.93
N ILE A 268 22.55 -24.16 22.12
CA ILE A 268 22.69 -24.85 23.39
C ILE A 268 21.46 -25.75 23.64
N VAL A 269 20.25 -25.22 23.42
CA VAL A 269 19.00 -25.98 23.53
C VAL A 269 18.98 -27.17 22.57
N ASN A 270 19.41 -26.97 21.31
CA ASN A 270 19.49 -28.03 20.31
C ASN A 270 20.52 -29.10 20.69
N LEU A 271 21.67 -28.71 21.26
CA LEU A 271 22.67 -29.65 21.77
C LEU A 271 22.12 -30.49 22.92
N VAL A 272 21.44 -29.86 23.88
CA VAL A 272 20.79 -30.55 25.00
C VAL A 272 19.72 -31.52 24.50
N LEU A 273 18.87 -31.09 23.56
CA LEU A 273 17.86 -31.95 22.94
C LEU A 273 18.50 -33.16 22.22
N LEU A 274 19.59 -32.92 21.47
CA LEU A 274 20.31 -34.00 20.78
C LEU A 274 20.88 -35.01 21.78
N THR A 275 21.48 -34.56 22.87
CA THR A 275 22.02 -35.45 23.90
C THR A 275 20.92 -36.28 24.58
N LEU A 276 19.78 -35.67 24.91
CA LEU A 276 18.63 -36.38 25.48
C LEU A 276 18.07 -37.43 24.52
N ILE A 277 17.93 -37.11 23.23
CA ILE A 277 17.48 -38.06 22.21
C ILE A 277 18.44 -39.24 22.11
N MET A 278 19.76 -38.99 22.07
CA MET A 278 20.76 -40.05 22.01
C MET A 278 20.76 -40.93 23.26
N LEU A 279 20.51 -40.38 24.44
CA LEU A 279 20.35 -41.15 25.68
C LEU A 279 19.11 -42.04 25.65
N VAL A 280 17.97 -41.53 25.18
CA VAL A 280 16.73 -42.30 25.04
C VAL A 280 16.90 -43.43 24.03
N LEU A 281 17.47 -43.14 22.85
CA LEU A 281 17.75 -44.15 21.83
C LEU A 281 18.76 -45.19 22.32
N GLY A 282 19.82 -44.75 23.00
CA GLY A 282 20.82 -45.63 23.60
C GLY A 282 20.21 -46.55 24.65
N ARG A 283 19.34 -46.01 25.53
CA ARG A 283 18.63 -46.79 26.54
C ARG A 283 17.67 -47.79 25.89
N PHE A 284 16.91 -47.36 24.89
CA PHE A 284 16.01 -48.23 24.14
C PHE A 284 16.76 -49.37 23.47
N LEU A 285 17.89 -49.10 22.81
CA LEU A 285 18.73 -50.12 22.19
C LEU A 285 19.33 -51.10 23.22
N TYR A 286 19.74 -50.58 24.38
CA TYR A 286 20.23 -51.39 25.49
C TYR A 286 19.14 -52.34 26.01
N ASP A 287 17.95 -51.81 26.31
CA ASP A 287 16.82 -52.59 26.81
C ASP A 287 16.33 -53.59 25.75
N TRP A 288 16.33 -53.22 24.46
CA TRP A 288 16.00 -54.13 23.35
C TRP A 288 17.00 -55.29 23.22
N ARG A 289 18.31 -55.01 23.30
CA ARG A 289 19.34 -56.05 23.28
C ARG A 289 19.20 -56.99 24.48
N ASN A 290 18.98 -56.43 25.67
CA ASN A 290 18.86 -57.23 26.89
C ASN A 290 17.59 -58.11 26.86
N PHE A 291 16.47 -57.57 26.35
CA PHE A 291 15.24 -58.33 26.11
C PHE A 291 15.46 -59.47 25.12
N LYS A 292 16.15 -59.22 24.00
CA LYS A 292 16.46 -60.26 23.01
C LYS A 292 17.36 -61.36 23.56
N ALA A 293 18.26 -61.04 24.49
CA ALA A 293 19.18 -62.00 25.09
C ALA A 293 18.57 -62.79 26.27
N THR A 294 17.66 -62.18 27.04
CA THR A 294 17.17 -62.75 28.32
C THR A 294 15.68 -63.05 28.37
N GLY A 295 14.90 -62.57 27.41
CA GLY A 295 13.44 -62.70 27.36
C GLY A 295 12.68 -61.89 28.42
N LYS A 296 13.37 -61.11 29.26
CA LYS A 296 12.77 -60.33 30.34
C LYS A 296 12.60 -58.87 29.94
N LEU A 297 11.40 -58.32 30.12
CA LEU A 297 11.10 -56.91 29.84
C LEU A 297 11.84 -55.98 30.80
N PRO A 298 12.16 -54.73 30.37
CA PRO A 298 12.74 -53.71 31.24
C PRO A 298 11.77 -53.33 32.39
N TRP A 299 12.33 -52.92 33.53
CA TRP A 299 11.62 -52.71 34.79
C TRP A 299 10.40 -51.76 34.67
N LEU A 300 10.49 -50.69 33.88
CA LEU A 300 9.38 -49.75 33.69
C LEU A 300 8.16 -50.38 33.00
N SER A 301 8.34 -51.28 32.04
CA SER A 301 7.22 -51.97 31.38
C SER A 301 6.66 -53.14 32.17
N SER A 302 7.29 -53.52 33.28
CA SER A 302 6.72 -54.45 34.26
C SER A 302 5.87 -53.78 35.35
N ILE A 303 5.81 -52.44 35.36
CA ILE A 303 5.14 -51.63 36.41
C ILE A 303 3.97 -50.80 35.86
N LEU A 304 3.92 -50.57 34.55
CA LEU A 304 2.76 -49.95 33.91
C LEU A 304 1.64 -51.01 33.75
N PRO A 305 0.43 -50.78 34.29
CA PRO A 305 -0.71 -51.69 34.13
C PRO A 305 -1.19 -51.76 32.68
#